data_AF-A0A1M4EQR8-F1
#
_entry.id   AF-A0A1M4EQR8-F1
#
_cell.length_a   1.000
_cell.length_b   1.000
_cell.length_c   1.000
_cell.angle_alpha   90.00
_cell.angle_beta   90.00
_cell.angle_gamma   90.00
#
_symmetry.space_group_name_H-M   'P 1'
#
loop_
_entity.id
_entity.type
_entity.pdbx_description
1 polymer ?
#
loop_
_entity_poly.entity_id
_entity_poly.type
_entity_poly.pdbx_seq_one_letter_code
_entity_poly.pdbx_strand_id
1 'polypeptide(L)' 'MGYALALFSLGAGFAAAKGRRDHLRALAGQGDTRATRAELLDFDAFNTLIGLGEHNELERRYAVPERG' A
#
# COMPACT_ATOMS: atom_id res chain seq x y z
N MET A 1 25.76 -24.08 -9.33
CA MET A 1 24.38 -24.42 -8.93
C MET A 1 23.47 -24.09 -10.11
N GLY A 2 23.01 -25.09 -10.86
CA GLY A 2 22.33 -24.94 -12.17
C GLY A 2 20.81 -24.88 -12.09
N TYR A 3 20.27 -23.91 -11.35
CA TYR A 3 18.81 -23.71 -11.24
C TYR A 3 18.34 -22.62 -12.23
N ALA A 4 17.25 -22.89 -12.95
CA ALA A 4 16.67 -21.98 -13.95
C ALA A 4 15.63 -20.99 -13.38
N LEU A 5 15.09 -21.27 -12.18
CA LEU A 5 14.06 -20.46 -11.54
C LEU A 5 14.15 -20.57 -10.02
N ALA A 6 13.96 -19.45 -9.34
CA ALA A 6 13.78 -19.38 -7.90
C ALA A 6 12.44 -18.69 -7.58
N LEU A 7 11.61 -19.35 -6.76
CA LEU A 7 10.30 -18.84 -6.35
C LEU A 7 10.32 -18.55 -4.85
N PHE A 8 9.86 -17.35 -4.48
CA PHE A 8 9.75 -16.90 -3.09
C PHE A 8 8.28 -16.78 -2.66
N SER A 9 7.56 -17.90 -2.71
CA SER A 9 6.09 -17.95 -2.60
C SER A 9 5.50 -17.40 -1.30
N LEU A 10 6.28 -17.35 -0.21
CA LEU A 10 5.79 -17.00 1.12
C LEU A 10 6.37 -15.68 1.66
N GLY A 11 7.40 -15.12 1.04
CA GLY A 11 8.13 -13.96 1.57
C GLY A 11 7.21 -12.75 1.78
N ALA A 12 6.44 -12.41 0.75
CA ALA A 12 5.49 -11.30 0.81
C ALA A 12 4.37 -11.53 1.85
N GLY A 13 3.82 -12.75 1.90
CA GLY A 13 2.75 -13.09 2.83
C GLY A 13 3.19 -13.01 4.30
N PHE A 14 4.38 -13.53 4.63
CA PHE A 14 4.92 -13.45 5.99
C PHE A 14 5.30 -12.03 6.39
N ALA A 15 5.88 -11.24 5.48
CA ALA A 15 6.16 -9.84 5.74
C ALA A 15 4.87 -9.06 6.05
N ALA A 16 3.82 -9.24 5.24
CA ALA A 16 2.53 -8.59 5.46
C ALA A 16 1.85 -9.03 6.77
N ALA A 17 1.93 -10.32 7.12
CA ALA A 17 1.38 -10.83 8.38
C ALA A 17 2.09 -10.23 9.61
N LYS A 18 3.43 -10.17 9.57
CA LYS A 18 4.24 -9.54 10.63
C LYS A 18 3.90 -8.05 10.76
N GLY A 19 3.93 -7.29 9.66
CA GLY A 19 3.65 -5.86 9.67
C GLY A 19 2.27 -5.55 10.26
N ARG A 20 1.23 -6.28 9.84
CA ARG A 20 -0.12 -6.12 10.40
C ARG A 20 -0.20 -6.43 11.89
N ARG A 21 0.42 -7.53 12.33
CA ARG A 21 0.42 -7.91 13.75
C ARG A 21 1.09 -6.83 14.61
N ASP A 22 2.25 -6.36 14.18
CA ASP A 22 3.04 -5.40 14.92
C ASP A 22 2.32 -4.03 14.96
N HIS A 23 1.72 -3.60 13.85
CA HIS A 23 0.87 -2.41 13.78
C HIS A 23 -0.34 -2.47 14.72
N LEU A 24 -1.09 -3.59 14.71
CA LEU A 24 -2.28 -3.75 15.57
C LEU A 24 -1.92 -3.80 17.05
N ARG A 25 -0.76 -4.36 17.41
CA ARG A 25 -0.28 -4.35 18.80
C ARG A 25 0.07 -2.94 19.28
N ALA A 26 0.73 -2.14 18.42
CA ALA A 26 1.02 -0.75 18.74
C ALA A 26 -0.28 0.05 18.94
N LEU A 27 -1.25 -0.12 18.04
CA LEU A 27 -2.56 0.52 18.13
C LEU A 27 -3.32 0.12 19.41
N ALA A 28 -3.31 -1.16 19.76
CA ALA A 28 -3.96 -1.66 20.99
C ALA A 28 -3.28 -1.12 22.26
N GLY A 29 -1.96 -0.92 22.25
CA GLY A 29 -1.21 -0.43 23.41
C GLY A 29 -1.28 1.08 23.60
N GLN A 30 -1.32 1.87 22.53
CA GLN A 30 -1.18 3.33 22.57
C GLN A 30 -2.47 4.08 22.22
N GLY A 31 -3.42 3.42 21.55
CA GLY A 31 -4.64 4.06 21.04
C GLY A 31 -4.40 4.99 19.84
N ASP A 32 -3.18 5.08 19.32
CA ASP A 32 -2.83 5.82 18.12
C ASP A 32 -1.83 5.05 17.24
N THR A 33 -1.50 5.62 16.08
CA THR A 33 -0.58 5.02 15.09
C THR A 33 0.76 5.73 14.99
N ARG A 34 1.06 6.71 15.87
CA ARG A 34 2.24 7.57 15.74
C ARG A 34 3.54 6.78 15.77
N ALA A 35 3.63 5.78 16.66
CA ALA A 35 4.82 4.95 16.80
C ALA A 35 5.13 4.06 15.59
N THR A 36 4.11 3.73 14.78
CA THR A 36 4.29 2.86 13.60
C THR A 36 4.26 3.62 12.28
N ARG A 37 4.07 4.95 12.32
CA ARG A 37 3.92 5.78 11.12
C ARG A 37 5.13 5.69 10.19
N ALA A 38 6.34 5.58 10.72
CA ALA A 38 7.57 5.45 9.94
C ALA A 38 7.71 4.09 9.22
N GLU A 39 6.92 3.08 9.62
CA GLU A 39 6.92 1.74 9.02
C GLU A 39 5.83 1.57 7.95
N LEU A 40 4.94 2.57 7.82
CA LEU A 40 3.88 2.57 6.82
C LEU A 40 4.37 3.23 5.53
N LEU A 41 3.79 2.80 4.41
CA LEU A 41 3.90 3.58 3.17
C LEU A 41 3.31 4.96 3.41
N ASP A 42 4.02 5.99 2.96
CA ASP A 42 3.44 7.32 2.88
C ASP A 42 2.37 7.37 1.78
N PHE A 43 1.60 8.47 1.78
CA PHE A 43 0.51 8.64 0.84
C PHE A 43 0.99 8.76 -0.61
N ASP A 44 2.17 9.33 -0.85
CA ASP A 44 2.68 9.49 -2.21
C ASP A 44 3.05 8.13 -2.80
N ALA A 45 3.79 7.32 -2.06
CA ALA A 45 4.13 5.94 -2.42
C ALA A 45 2.87 5.07 -2.58
N PHE A 46 1.89 5.23 -1.70
CA PHE A 46 0.61 4.52 -1.83
C PHE A 46 -0.16 4.96 -3.08
N ASN A 47 -0.26 6.26 -3.36
CA ASN A 47 -0.96 6.81 -4.51
C ASN A 47 -0.31 6.36 -5.83
N THR A 48 1.02 6.32 -5.88
CA THR A 48 1.75 5.74 -7.01
C THR A 48 1.45 4.25 -7.16
N LEU A 49 1.46 3.49 -6.07
CA LEU A 49 1.18 2.04 -6.11
C LEU A 49 -0.22 1.72 -6.67
N ILE A 50 -1.24 2.51 -6.31
CA ILE A 50 -2.61 2.29 -6.79
C ILE A 50 -2.89 2.92 -8.16
N GLY A 51 -1.91 3.62 -8.76
CA GLY A 51 -2.09 4.29 -10.05
C GLY A 51 -3.07 5.47 -10.00
N LEU A 52 -3.11 6.21 -8.88
CA LEU A 52 -4.06 7.29 -8.68
C LEU A 52 -3.87 8.43 -9.70
N GLY A 53 -2.63 8.67 -10.14
CA GLY A 53 -2.32 9.70 -11.14
C GLY A 53 -2.99 9.41 -12.48
N GLU A 54 -2.85 8.18 -12.95
CA GLU A 54 -3.46 7.68 -14.18
C GLU A 54 -4.99 7.72 -14.08
N HIS A 55 -5.53 7.34 -12.92
CA HIS A 55 -6.97 7.44 -12.67
C HIS A 55 -7.48 8.86 -12.82
N ASN A 56 -6.82 9.84 -12.17
CA ASN A 56 -7.18 11.25 -12.25
C ASN A 56 -7.05 11.81 -13.67
N GLU A 57 -6.07 11.35 -14.44
CA GLU A 57 -5.93 11.71 -15.86
C GLU A 57 -7.11 11.22 -16.70
N LEU A 58 -7.55 9.99 -16.47
CA LEU A 58 -8.71 9.42 -17.14
C LEU A 58 -9.99 10.14 -16.72
N GLU A 59 -10.18 10.42 -15.43
CA GLU A 59 -11.31 11.21 -14.94
C GLU A 59 -11.38 12.57 -15.62
N ARG A 60 -10.26 13.31 -15.69
CA ARG A 60 -10.21 14.61 -16.38
C ARG A 60 -10.53 14.48 -17.87
N ARG A 61 -10.04 13.44 -18.53
CA ARG A 61 -10.23 13.24 -19.97
C ARG A 61 -11.68 12.91 -20.32
N TYR A 62 -12.38 12.19 -19.46
CA TYR A 62 -13.74 11.71 -19.70
C TYR A 62 -14.80 12.39 -18.85
N ALA A 63 -14.44 13.43 -18.10
CA ALA A 63 -15.38 14.25 -17.37
C ALA A 63 -16.45 14.79 -18.33
N VAL A 64 -17.68 14.30 -18.19
CA VAL A 64 -18.83 14.84 -18.91
C VAL A 64 -19.17 16.16 -18.23
N PRO A 65 -19.21 17.29 -18.96
CA PRO A 65 -19.64 18.55 -18.35
C PRO A 65 -21.07 18.38 -17.83
N GLU A 66 -21.31 18.77 -16.57
CA GLU A 66 -22.67 18.81 -16.04
C GLU A 66 -23.53 19.69 -16.97
N ARG A 67 -24.55 19.09 -17.58
CA ARG A 67 -25.52 19.82 -18.39
C ARG A 67 -26.39 20.64 -17.44
N GLY A 68 -26.04 21.92 -17.30
CA GLY A 68 -26.95 22.97 -16.81
C GLY A 68 -28.05 23.27 -17.81
#